data_AF-A0A0C2ZAR9-F1
#
_entry.id   AF-A0A0C2ZAR9-F1
#
_cell.length_a   1.000
_cell.length_b   1.000
_cell.length_c   1.000
_cell.angle_alpha   90.00
_cell.angle_beta   90.00
_cell.angle_gamma   90.00
#
_symmetry.space_group_name_H-M   'P 1'
#
loop_
_entity.id
_entity.type
_entity.pdbx_description
1 polymer ?
#
loop_
_entity_poly.entity_id
_entity_poly.type
_entity_poly.pdbx_seq_one_letter_code
_entity_poly.pdbx_strand_id
1 'polypeptide(L)'
;MQSIKIIQQTQKAFTLLELIVVLLIISLISFLTLAIVAKEDNKKKERVEILNLKDNLLKSSKNQNSTFFCIAQNSKCFIATDEKVISYAGVVKLSKEMEVYSLDEDTRLKKLDDFGKYRDEKISFAYKLYANGSAQPIILKDESGAYFIPSYFGEVLKAKDVDEARALWVDDEYDLKDSGAFY
;
A
#
# COMPACT_ATOMS: atom_id res chain seq x y z
N MET A 1 56.93 43.72 -36.45
CA MET A 1 57.68 43.16 -35.31
C MET A 1 56.82 43.35 -34.06
N GLN A 2 55.98 42.36 -33.72
CA GLN A 2 55.04 42.43 -32.59
C GLN A 2 55.56 41.50 -31.49
N SER A 3 55.83 42.06 -30.31
CA SER A 3 56.24 41.29 -29.12
C SER A 3 55.03 40.58 -28.51
N ILE A 4 55.11 39.25 -28.47
CA ILE A 4 54.19 38.39 -27.73
C ILE A 4 54.52 38.50 -26.24
N LYS A 5 53.60 39.02 -25.43
CA LYS A 5 53.67 39.01 -23.97
C LYS A 5 53.11 37.67 -23.47
N ILE A 6 53.98 36.77 -23.02
CA ILE A 6 53.58 35.54 -22.33
C ILE A 6 53.17 35.92 -20.91
N ILE A 7 51.88 35.80 -20.60
CA ILE A 7 51.33 36.00 -19.25
C ILE A 7 51.57 34.69 -18.47
N GLN A 8 52.54 34.69 -17.56
CA GLN A 8 52.71 33.59 -16.62
C GLN A 8 51.62 33.70 -15.54
N GLN A 9 50.61 32.81 -15.59
CA GLN A 9 49.70 32.60 -14.48
C GLN A 9 50.45 31.88 -13.36
N THR A 10 50.67 32.58 -12.25
CA THR A 10 51.14 31.98 -11.01
C THR A 10 50.04 31.07 -10.46
N GLN A 11 50.23 29.76 -10.55
CA GLN A 11 49.36 28.81 -9.86
C GLN A 11 49.61 28.98 -8.35
N LYS A 12 48.67 29.62 -7.65
CA LYS A 12 48.69 29.69 -6.20
C LYS A 12 48.46 28.27 -5.67
N ALA A 13 49.50 27.69 -5.08
CA ALA A 13 49.36 26.44 -4.35
C ALA A 13 48.46 26.69 -3.15
N PHE A 14 47.43 25.85 -3.00
CA PHE A 14 46.55 25.85 -1.84
C PHE A 14 47.37 25.71 -0.55
N THR A 15 47.03 26.51 0.46
CA THR A 15 47.68 26.35 1.77
C THR A 15 47.19 25.07 2.45
N LEU A 16 48.02 24.45 3.29
CA LEU A 16 47.68 23.21 3.99
C LEU A 16 46.42 23.36 4.86
N LEU A 17 46.23 24.55 5.45
CA LEU A 17 45.05 24.87 6.25
C LEU A 17 43.78 24.94 5.39
N GLU A 18 43.87 25.56 4.22
CA GLU A 18 42.76 25.67 3.27
C GLU A 18 42.30 24.29 2.78
N LEU A 19 43.25 23.38 2.52
CA LEU A 19 42.94 22.00 2.15
C LEU A 19 42.17 21.27 3.27
N ILE A 20 42.59 21.43 4.53
CA ILE A 20 41.90 20.79 5.68
C ILE A 20 40.48 21.31 5.82
N VAL A 21 40.25 22.62 5.66
CA VAL A 21 38.92 23.23 5.72
C VAL A 21 38.02 22.69 4.61
N VAL A 22 38.54 22.57 3.38
CA VAL A 22 37.78 22.02 2.25
C VAL A 22 37.38 20.56 2.50
N LEU A 23 38.28 19.72 3.03
CA LEU A 23 37.97 18.33 3.35
C LEU A 23 36.91 18.19 4.45
N LEU A 24 36.93 19.08 5.46
CA LEU A 24 35.89 19.13 6.49
C LEU A 24 34.52 19.53 5.92
N ILE A 25 34.48 20.49 5.00
CA ILE A 25 33.23 20.92 4.37
C ILE A 25 32.66 19.80 3.50
N ILE A 26 33.49 19.13 2.69
CA ILE A 26 33.06 18.01 1.84
C ILE A 26 32.54 16.84 2.68
N SER A 27 33.17 16.52 3.81
CA SER A 27 32.72 15.43 4.68
C SER A 27 31.35 15.72 5.33
N LEU A 28 31.13 16.96 5.78
CA LEU A 28 29.85 17.40 6.34
C LEU A 28 28.72 17.35 5.30
N ILE A 29 28.97 17.84 4.09
CA ILE A 29 27.98 17.81 2.99
C ILE A 29 27.69 16.36 2.59
N SER A 30 28.72 15.50 2.52
CA SER A 30 28.55 14.08 2.19
C SER A 30 27.74 13.34 3.26
N PHE A 31 27.98 13.65 4.55
CA PHE A 31 27.21 13.06 5.65
C PHE A 31 25.74 13.49 5.62
N LEU A 32 25.47 14.78 5.37
CA LEU A 32 24.11 15.31 5.28
C LEU A 32 23.34 14.73 4.09
N THR A 33 23.99 14.59 2.93
CA THR A 33 23.36 14.00 1.74
C THR A 33 23.06 12.51 1.92
N LEU A 34 23.98 11.74 2.52
CA LEU A 34 23.74 10.34 2.87
C LEU A 34 22.60 10.17 3.90
N ALA A 35 22.51 11.06 4.89
CA ALA A 35 21.44 11.02 5.89
C ALA A 35 20.05 11.26 5.28
N ILE A 36 19.95 12.10 4.24
CA ILE A 36 18.70 12.35 3.52
C ILE A 36 18.30 11.15 2.68
N VAL A 37 19.24 10.59 1.90
CA VAL A 37 18.98 9.41 1.03
C VAL A 37 18.63 8.18 1.87
N ALA A 38 19.36 7.93 2.96
CA ALA A 38 19.05 6.84 3.88
C ALA A 38 17.66 6.95 4.51
N LYS A 39 17.11 8.17 4.67
CA LYS A 39 15.77 8.37 5.22
C LYS A 39 14.66 8.04 4.23
N GLU A 40 14.92 8.12 2.92
CA GLU A 40 13.95 7.72 1.89
C GLU A 40 13.92 6.21 1.67
N ASP A 41 15.07 5.53 1.69
CA ASP A 41 15.15 4.07 1.49
C ASP A 41 14.64 3.26 2.71
N ASN A 42 14.69 3.83 3.91
CA ASN A 42 14.24 3.14 5.14
C ASN A 42 12.72 3.18 5.37
N LYS A 43 11.93 3.83 4.50
CA LYS A 43 10.47 3.61 4.50
C LYS A 43 10.21 2.25 3.88
N LYS A 44 10.17 1.22 4.74
CA LYS A 44 9.69 -0.14 4.42
C LYS A 44 8.44 0.01 3.55
N LYS A 45 8.55 -0.24 2.24
CA LYS A 45 7.42 -0.10 1.31
C LYS A 45 6.26 -0.92 1.87
N GLU A 46 5.13 -0.26 2.12
CA GLU A 46 3.94 -0.94 2.64
C GLU A 46 3.61 -2.11 1.72
N ARG A 47 3.55 -3.31 2.31
CA ARG A 47 3.37 -4.55 1.58
C ARG A 47 1.98 -5.08 1.83
N VAL A 48 1.12 -4.98 0.83
CA VAL A 48 -0.25 -5.50 0.87
C VAL A 48 -0.23 -6.99 0.57
N GLU A 49 -0.64 -7.77 1.56
CA GLU A 49 -0.89 -9.21 1.57
C GLU A 49 -2.32 -9.41 2.13
N ILE A 50 -2.95 -10.56 1.90
CA ILE A 50 -4.32 -10.82 2.38
C ILE A 50 -4.46 -10.52 3.88
N LEU A 51 -3.52 -11.01 4.70
CA LEU A 51 -3.54 -10.89 6.16
C LEU A 51 -3.37 -9.46 6.69
N ASN A 52 -2.85 -8.54 5.88
CA ASN A 52 -2.61 -7.16 6.28
C ASN A 52 -3.27 -6.15 5.35
N LEU A 53 -4.20 -6.62 4.50
CA LEU A 53 -4.86 -5.86 3.46
C LEU A 53 -5.52 -4.62 4.06
N LYS A 54 -6.33 -4.82 5.09
CA LYS A 54 -7.03 -3.73 5.76
C LYS A 54 -6.05 -2.75 6.41
N ASP A 55 -5.12 -3.24 7.24
CA ASP A 55 -4.23 -2.39 8.02
C ASP A 55 -3.30 -1.51 7.18
N ASN A 56 -2.85 -2.04 6.03
CA ASN A 56 -2.00 -1.27 5.12
C ASN A 56 -2.81 -0.30 4.27
N LEU A 57 -4.02 -0.67 3.83
CA LEU A 57 -4.83 0.22 3.01
C LEU A 57 -5.51 1.31 3.84
N LEU A 58 -5.89 1.06 5.10
CA LEU A 58 -6.44 2.08 6.00
C LEU A 58 -5.47 3.24 6.26
N LYS A 59 -4.18 2.95 6.43
CA LYS A 59 -3.13 3.98 6.56
C LYS A 59 -3.09 4.93 5.35
N SER A 60 -3.42 4.41 4.17
CA SER A 60 -3.46 5.16 2.92
C SER A 60 -4.75 5.96 2.69
N SER A 61 -5.86 5.60 3.36
CA SER A 61 -7.21 6.09 3.06
C SER A 61 -7.61 7.42 3.74
N LYS A 62 -6.76 8.03 4.58
CA LYS A 62 -6.93 9.40 5.17
C LYS A 62 -8.38 9.87 5.43
N ASN A 63 -9.19 9.08 6.15
CA ASN A 63 -10.57 9.45 6.56
C ASN A 63 -11.53 9.81 5.42
N GLN A 64 -11.28 9.34 4.20
CA GLN A 64 -12.20 9.45 3.07
C GLN A 64 -12.58 8.06 2.56
N ASN A 65 -13.73 7.98 1.90
CA ASN A 65 -14.10 6.77 1.18
C ASN A 65 -13.08 6.52 0.07
N SER A 66 -12.60 5.29 -0.03
CA SER A 66 -11.69 4.90 -1.09
C SER A 66 -11.95 3.47 -1.54
N THR A 67 -11.55 3.15 -2.75
CA THR A 67 -11.58 1.79 -3.28
C THR A 67 -10.18 1.43 -3.73
N PHE A 68 -9.61 0.42 -3.09
CA PHE A 68 -8.42 -0.25 -3.59
C PHE A 68 -8.84 -1.27 -4.64
N PHE A 69 -8.26 -1.22 -5.82
CA PHE A 69 -8.58 -2.18 -6.87
C PHE A 69 -7.36 -2.53 -7.69
N CYS A 70 -7.38 -3.70 -8.32
CA CYS A 70 -6.30 -4.17 -9.17
C CYS A 70 -6.81 -4.64 -10.53
N ILE A 71 -5.94 -4.54 -11.53
CA ILE A 71 -6.11 -5.07 -12.88
C ILE A 71 -4.95 -6.00 -13.23
N ALA A 72 -5.02 -6.65 -14.39
CA ALA A 72 -3.98 -7.54 -14.90
C ALA A 72 -3.56 -8.62 -13.87
N GLN A 73 -4.54 -9.37 -13.36
CA GLN A 73 -4.33 -10.45 -12.37
C GLN A 73 -3.60 -9.97 -11.12
N ASN A 74 -4.09 -8.88 -10.51
CA ASN A 74 -3.55 -8.30 -9.28
C ASN A 74 -2.11 -7.75 -9.38
N SER A 75 -1.58 -7.57 -10.60
CA SER A 75 -0.21 -7.06 -10.81
C SER A 75 -0.11 -5.53 -10.82
N LYS A 76 -1.20 -4.82 -11.14
CA LYS A 76 -1.27 -3.36 -11.15
C LYS A 76 -2.44 -2.92 -10.28
N CYS A 77 -2.16 -2.18 -9.21
CA CYS A 77 -3.18 -1.76 -8.26
C CYS A 77 -3.24 -0.25 -8.10
N PHE A 78 -4.42 0.24 -7.74
CA PHE A 78 -4.79 1.64 -7.69
C PHE A 78 -5.62 1.91 -6.45
N ILE A 79 -5.65 3.17 -6.03
CA ILE A 79 -6.59 3.69 -5.05
C ILE A 79 -7.45 4.73 -5.77
N ALA A 80 -8.75 4.48 -5.83
CA ALA A 80 -9.75 5.45 -6.24
C ALA A 80 -10.33 6.14 -5.01
N THR A 81 -10.44 7.46 -5.07
CA THR A 81 -11.18 8.31 -4.13
C THR A 81 -12.17 9.13 -4.95
N ASP A 82 -13.05 9.88 -4.29
CA ASP A 82 -14.05 10.71 -4.99
C ASP A 82 -13.41 11.75 -5.93
N GLU A 83 -12.17 12.15 -5.65
CA GLU A 83 -11.45 13.18 -6.42
C GLU A 83 -10.58 12.60 -7.54
N LYS A 84 -10.00 11.41 -7.35
CA LYS A 84 -8.93 10.92 -8.23
C LYS A 84 -8.67 9.42 -8.11
N VAL A 85 -8.03 8.89 -9.15
CA VAL A 85 -7.45 7.56 -9.15
C VAL A 85 -5.93 7.67 -9.20
N ILE A 86 -5.24 7.08 -8.22
CA ILE A 86 -3.78 7.08 -8.13
C ILE A 86 -3.23 5.65 -8.17
N SER A 87 -2.04 5.47 -8.74
CA SER A 87 -1.34 4.19 -8.66
C SER A 87 -0.93 3.90 -7.22
N TYR A 88 -1.13 2.66 -6.78
CA TYR A 88 -0.62 2.21 -5.48
C TYR A 88 0.91 2.05 -5.57
N ALA A 89 1.65 2.74 -4.71
CA ALA A 89 3.11 2.75 -4.72
C ALA A 89 3.75 1.62 -3.89
N GLY A 90 2.95 0.92 -3.08
CA GLY A 90 3.40 -0.18 -2.24
C GLY A 90 3.59 -1.49 -3.03
N VAL A 91 4.12 -2.50 -2.35
CA VAL A 91 4.29 -3.83 -2.93
C VAL A 91 3.01 -4.62 -2.71
N VAL A 92 2.40 -5.14 -3.77
CA VAL A 92 1.20 -5.98 -3.67
C VAL A 92 1.60 -7.43 -3.92
N LYS A 93 1.27 -8.30 -2.96
CA LYS A 93 1.48 -9.74 -3.02
C LYS A 93 0.12 -10.43 -2.77
N LEU A 94 -0.79 -10.19 -3.70
CA LEU A 94 -2.06 -10.90 -3.81
C LEU A 94 -1.92 -11.98 -4.89
N SER A 95 -2.57 -13.11 -4.66
CA SER A 95 -2.54 -14.26 -5.57
C SER A 95 -3.21 -13.91 -6.90
N LYS A 96 -2.66 -14.43 -8.01
CA LYS A 96 -3.18 -14.12 -9.35
C LYS A 96 -4.56 -14.76 -9.60
N GLU A 97 -4.77 -15.92 -9.00
CA GLU A 97 -6.00 -16.72 -9.10
C GLU A 97 -6.74 -16.71 -7.76
N MET A 98 -7.11 -15.50 -7.33
CA MET A 98 -7.86 -15.31 -6.09
C MET A 98 -9.36 -15.28 -6.39
N GLU A 99 -10.12 -16.02 -5.60
CA GLU A 99 -11.58 -15.97 -5.60
C GLU A 99 -12.06 -15.02 -4.50
N VAL A 100 -13.08 -14.23 -4.82
CA VAL A 100 -13.67 -13.26 -3.91
C VAL A 100 -15.12 -13.63 -3.68
N TYR A 101 -15.54 -13.63 -2.42
CA TYR A 101 -16.91 -13.91 -2.04
C TYR A 101 -17.46 -12.83 -1.12
N SER A 102 -18.75 -12.53 -1.28
CA SER A 102 -19.57 -11.79 -0.32
C SER A 102 -20.69 -12.70 0.19
N LEU A 103 -21.42 -12.23 1.21
CA LEU A 103 -22.70 -12.82 1.58
C LEU A 103 -23.86 -12.04 0.95
N ASP A 104 -24.93 -12.75 0.58
CA ASP A 104 -26.21 -12.14 0.26
C ASP A 104 -27.06 -11.93 1.54
N GLU A 105 -28.27 -11.41 1.38
CA GLU A 105 -29.21 -11.15 2.49
C GLU A 105 -29.58 -12.42 3.28
N ASP A 106 -29.50 -13.59 2.64
CA ASP A 106 -29.77 -14.89 3.25
C ASP A 106 -28.50 -15.55 3.82
N THR A 107 -27.40 -14.80 3.97
CA THR A 107 -26.07 -15.27 4.41
C THR A 107 -25.44 -16.34 3.50
N ARG A 108 -25.87 -16.42 2.23
CA ARG A 108 -25.31 -17.37 1.26
C ARG A 108 -24.10 -16.78 0.57
N LEU A 109 -23.13 -17.65 0.27
CA LEU A 109 -21.93 -17.28 -0.49
C LEU A 109 -22.30 -16.83 -1.90
N LYS A 110 -21.86 -15.64 -2.24
CA LYS A 110 -21.95 -15.06 -3.57
C LYS A 110 -20.54 -14.78 -4.08
N LYS A 111 -20.13 -15.49 -5.13
CA LYS A 111 -18.86 -15.23 -5.80
C LYS A 111 -18.94 -13.88 -6.53
N LEU A 112 -17.93 -13.04 -6.35
CA LEU A 112 -17.79 -11.75 -7.01
C LEU A 112 -16.82 -11.90 -8.20
N ASP A 113 -17.38 -12.06 -9.40
CA ASP A 113 -16.61 -12.28 -10.63
C ASP A 113 -16.51 -11.03 -11.53
N ASP A 114 -17.28 -9.99 -11.24
CA ASP A 114 -17.30 -8.74 -11.99
C ASP A 114 -17.20 -7.53 -11.04
N PHE A 115 -16.10 -6.81 -11.19
CA PHE A 115 -15.82 -5.55 -10.50
C PHE A 115 -15.81 -4.37 -11.47
N GLY A 116 -16.22 -4.58 -12.72
CA GLY A 116 -16.15 -3.61 -13.79
C GLY A 116 -14.79 -3.57 -14.50
N LYS A 117 -14.52 -2.43 -15.14
CA LYS A 117 -13.30 -2.22 -15.94
C LYS A 117 -12.66 -0.88 -15.59
N TYR A 118 -11.34 -0.83 -15.72
CA TYR A 118 -10.56 0.40 -15.65
C TYR A 118 -9.60 0.46 -16.84
N ARG A 119 -9.72 1.50 -17.67
CA ARG A 119 -8.93 1.67 -18.91
C ARG A 119 -9.01 0.43 -19.83
N ASP A 120 -10.23 -0.04 -20.06
CA ASP A 120 -10.56 -1.24 -20.86
C ASP A 120 -10.01 -2.58 -20.33
N GLU A 121 -9.30 -2.58 -19.20
CA GLU A 121 -8.86 -3.79 -18.51
C GLU A 121 -9.89 -4.21 -17.45
N LYS A 122 -10.18 -5.52 -17.36
CA LYS A 122 -11.06 -6.08 -16.33
C LYS A 122 -10.41 -5.91 -14.95
N ILE A 123 -11.19 -5.42 -13.98
CA ILE A 123 -10.76 -5.36 -12.59
C ILE A 123 -10.77 -6.79 -12.02
N SER A 124 -9.62 -7.23 -11.51
CA SER A 124 -9.44 -8.56 -10.94
C SER A 124 -9.78 -8.63 -9.45
N PHE A 125 -9.72 -7.48 -8.78
CA PHE A 125 -10.02 -7.37 -7.35
C PHE A 125 -10.43 -5.93 -7.02
N ALA A 126 -11.43 -5.76 -6.16
CA ALA A 126 -11.77 -4.47 -5.59
C ALA A 126 -12.15 -4.62 -4.12
N TYR A 127 -11.73 -3.66 -3.31
CA TYR A 127 -11.94 -3.62 -1.87
C TYR A 127 -12.25 -2.19 -1.44
N LYS A 128 -13.44 -2.00 -0.85
CA LYS A 128 -13.93 -0.69 -0.45
C LYS A 128 -13.55 -0.40 1.00
N LEU A 129 -13.02 0.80 1.21
CA LEU A 129 -12.73 1.39 2.51
C LEU A 129 -13.63 2.60 2.72
N TYR A 130 -14.14 2.72 3.93
CA TYR A 130 -15.04 3.79 4.33
C TYR A 130 -14.31 4.82 5.20
N ALA A 131 -14.77 6.06 5.15
CA ALA A 131 -14.21 7.18 5.90
C ALA A 131 -14.15 6.95 7.43
N ASN A 132 -15.08 6.14 7.96
CA ASN A 132 -15.13 5.77 9.38
C ASN A 132 -14.09 4.70 9.78
N GLY A 133 -13.20 4.29 8.87
CA GLY A 133 -12.18 3.27 9.11
C GLY A 133 -12.69 1.83 8.97
N SER A 134 -13.99 1.63 8.71
CA SER A 134 -14.51 0.31 8.32
C SER A 134 -14.18 0.00 6.87
N ALA A 135 -14.37 -1.25 6.49
CA ALA A 135 -14.20 -1.74 5.14
C ALA A 135 -15.37 -2.62 4.75
N GLN A 136 -15.52 -2.88 3.45
CA GLN A 136 -16.45 -3.91 3.02
C GLN A 136 -16.00 -5.26 3.60
N PRO A 137 -16.86 -6.05 4.26
CA PRO A 137 -16.54 -7.42 4.64
C PRO A 137 -16.51 -8.33 3.40
N ILE A 138 -15.57 -9.27 3.38
CA ILE A 138 -15.27 -10.10 2.21
C ILE A 138 -14.57 -11.38 2.62
N ILE A 139 -14.83 -12.46 1.88
CA ILE A 139 -14.06 -13.69 1.96
C ILE A 139 -13.13 -13.77 0.75
N LEU A 140 -11.86 -14.01 1.00
CA LEU A 140 -10.83 -14.27 -0.01
C LEU A 140 -10.43 -15.73 0.04
N LYS A 141 -10.23 -16.34 -1.13
CA LYS A 141 -9.71 -17.69 -1.25
C LYS A 141 -8.65 -17.74 -2.32
N ASP A 142 -7.51 -18.32 -1.99
CA ASP A 142 -6.40 -18.55 -2.90
C ASP A 142 -5.73 -19.92 -2.62
N GLU A 143 -4.55 -20.15 -3.19
CA GLU A 143 -3.79 -21.38 -2.95
C GLU A 143 -3.35 -21.58 -1.48
N SER A 144 -3.31 -20.52 -0.67
CA SER A 144 -2.84 -20.54 0.72
C SER A 144 -3.97 -20.83 1.73
N GLY A 145 -5.23 -20.66 1.31
CA GLY A 145 -6.41 -21.00 2.09
C GLY A 145 -7.59 -20.06 1.83
N ALA A 146 -8.58 -20.12 2.74
CA ALA A 146 -9.69 -19.19 2.79
C ALA A 146 -9.52 -18.21 3.95
N TYR A 147 -9.98 -16.98 3.78
CA TYR A 147 -9.77 -15.89 4.72
C TYR A 147 -11.04 -15.05 4.80
N PHE A 148 -11.52 -14.80 6.01
CA PHE A 148 -12.55 -13.81 6.27
C PHE A 148 -11.90 -12.49 6.68
N ILE A 149 -12.28 -11.41 5.99
CA ILE A 149 -11.86 -10.05 6.30
C ILE A 149 -13.08 -9.30 6.85
N PRO A 150 -13.11 -8.99 8.15
CA PRO A 150 -14.25 -8.34 8.79
C PRO A 150 -14.34 -6.86 8.42
N SER A 151 -15.56 -6.31 8.53
CA SER A 151 -15.89 -4.92 8.22
C SER A 151 -15.21 -3.92 9.17
N TYR A 152 -15.23 -4.20 10.47
CA TYR A 152 -14.77 -3.31 11.53
C TYR A 152 -13.47 -3.81 12.18
N PHE A 153 -13.15 -3.34 13.39
CA PHE A 153 -12.00 -3.78 14.18
C PHE A 153 -12.00 -5.31 14.31
N GLY A 154 -10.91 -5.95 13.87
CA GLY A 154 -10.81 -7.41 13.80
C GLY A 154 -9.65 -7.81 12.92
N GLU A 155 -8.93 -8.85 13.31
CA GLU A 155 -7.85 -9.42 12.49
C GLU A 155 -8.44 -10.23 11.33
N VAL A 156 -7.66 -10.40 10.27
CA VAL A 156 -8.05 -11.30 9.19
C VAL A 156 -8.05 -12.73 9.72
N LEU A 157 -9.19 -13.41 9.64
CA LEU A 157 -9.35 -14.76 10.16
C LEU A 157 -9.09 -15.78 9.05
N LYS A 158 -8.11 -16.66 9.28
CA LYS A 158 -7.83 -17.77 8.37
C LYS A 158 -8.77 -18.94 8.67
N ALA A 159 -9.42 -19.45 7.63
CA ALA A 159 -10.29 -20.61 7.65
C ALA A 159 -9.69 -21.78 6.85
N LYS A 160 -10.18 -22.99 7.09
CA LYS A 160 -9.85 -24.20 6.34
C LYS A 160 -10.43 -24.13 4.93
N ASP A 161 -11.64 -23.58 4.79
CA ASP A 161 -12.37 -23.46 3.53
C ASP A 161 -13.33 -22.26 3.55
N VAL A 162 -14.02 -22.06 2.41
CA VAL A 162 -14.93 -20.93 2.20
C VAL A 162 -16.18 -21.04 3.09
N ASP A 163 -16.60 -22.26 3.44
CA ASP A 163 -17.79 -22.48 4.28
C ASP A 163 -17.50 -22.16 5.75
N GLU A 164 -16.31 -22.50 6.25
CA GLU A 164 -15.85 -22.08 7.58
C GLU A 164 -15.62 -20.56 7.62
N ALA A 165 -15.08 -19.96 6.55
CA ALA A 165 -14.96 -18.50 6.44
C ALA A 165 -16.33 -17.79 6.46
N ARG A 166 -17.36 -18.39 5.84
CA ARG A 166 -18.74 -17.92 5.92
C ARG A 166 -19.27 -18.00 7.35
N ALA A 167 -19.05 -19.13 8.03
CA ALA A 167 -19.49 -19.30 9.41
C ALA A 167 -18.88 -18.22 10.33
N LEU A 168 -17.59 -17.92 10.16
CA LEU A 168 -16.91 -16.83 10.88
C LEU A 168 -17.53 -15.46 10.62
N TRP A 169 -17.93 -15.16 9.38
CA TRP A 169 -18.63 -13.91 9.08
C TRP A 169 -19.98 -13.85 9.82
N VAL A 170 -20.78 -14.90 9.72
CA VAL A 170 -22.12 -14.93 10.37
C VAL A 170 -22.01 -14.78 11.90
N ASP A 171 -20.99 -15.38 12.50
CA ASP A 171 -20.68 -15.27 13.94
C ASP A 171 -20.30 -13.83 14.32
N ASP A 172 -19.40 -13.20 13.56
CA ASP A 172 -19.00 -11.79 13.73
C ASP A 172 -20.20 -10.82 13.63
N GLU A 173 -21.10 -11.06 12.67
CA GLU A 173 -22.35 -10.27 12.54
C GLU A 173 -23.30 -10.45 13.72
N TYR A 174 -23.35 -11.64 14.32
CA TYR A 174 -24.18 -11.91 15.49
C TYR A 174 -23.63 -11.20 16.73
N ASP A 175 -22.32 -11.27 16.96
CA ASP A 175 -21.63 -10.59 18.07
C ASP A 175 -21.80 -9.06 18.02
N LEU A 176 -21.74 -8.47 16.82
CA LEU A 176 -21.97 -7.04 16.62
C LEU A 176 -23.43 -6.64 16.90
N LYS A 177 -24.40 -7.50 16.60
CA LYS A 177 -25.83 -7.25 16.88
C LYS A 177 -26.13 -7.34 18.38
N ASP A 178 -25.54 -8.30 19.09
CA ASP A 178 -25.76 -8.48 20.53
C ASP A 178 -25.10 -7.34 21.35
N SER A 179 -23.92 -6.89 20.94
CA SER A 179 -23.24 -5.73 21.54
C SER A 179 -23.89 -4.37 21.22
N GLY A 180 -24.74 -4.31 20.19
CA GLY A 180 -25.52 -3.12 19.81
C GLY A 180 -26.74 -2.83 20.70
N ALA A 181 -27.10 -3.73 21.64
CA ALA A 181 -28.28 -3.59 22.50
C ALA A 181 -28.15 -2.57 23.65
N PHE A 182 -27.09 -1.76 23.68
CA PHE A 182 -26.80 -0.80 24.77
C PHE A 182 -26.72 0.68 24.34
N TYR A 183 -27.17 1.04 23.14
CA TYR A 183 -27.25 2.44 22.69
C TYR A 183 -28.66 2.86 22.29
#